data_AF-A0A2Z3JFQ3-F1
#
_entry.id   AF-A0A2Z3JFQ3-F1
#
_cell.length_a   1.000
_cell.length_b   1.000
_cell.length_c   1.000
_cell.angle_alpha   90.00
_cell.angle_beta   90.00
_cell.angle_gamma   90.00
#
_symmetry.space_group_name_H-M   'P 1'
#
loop_
_entity.id
_entity.type
_entity.pdbx_description
1 polymer ?
#
loop_
_entity_poly.entity_id
_entity_poly.type
_entity_poly.pdbx_seq_one_letter_code
_entity_poly.pdbx_strand_id
1 'polypeptide(L)' 'MLRTDHLQRAGRPVSFSEALGAKEGEALELNTCASAVCGRCGAEPRLYTHTSPKGREVVIWIPVDHICRVGR' A
#
# COMPACT_ATOMS: atom_id res chain seq x y z
N MET A 1 -22.66 17.54 -18.76
CA MET A 1 -21.21 17.84 -18.64
C MET A 1 -20.54 16.67 -17.94
N LEU A 2 -19.94 15.77 -18.70
CA LEU A 2 -19.15 14.66 -18.16
C LEU A 2 -17.80 15.21 -17.71
N ARG A 3 -17.44 15.01 -16.44
CA ARG A 3 -16.15 15.41 -15.88
C ARG A 3 -15.03 14.72 -16.66
N THR A 4 -14.23 15.52 -17.35
CA THR A 4 -13.11 15.12 -18.21
C THR A 4 -11.85 14.70 -17.44
N ASP A 5 -11.93 14.52 -16.12
CA ASP A 5 -10.77 14.29 -15.27
C ASP A 5 -10.22 12.84 -15.35
N HIS A 6 -10.83 11.97 -16.16
CA HIS A 6 -10.43 10.57 -16.33
C HIS A 6 -9.49 10.31 -17.52
N LEU A 7 -9.08 11.33 -18.29
CA LEU A 7 -8.42 11.14 -19.61
C LEU A 7 -6.94 11.56 -19.71
N GLN A 8 -6.16 11.61 -18.62
CA GLN A 8 -4.70 11.85 -18.71
C GLN A 8 -3.83 10.92 -17.85
N ARG A 9 -3.98 9.60 -18.02
CA ARG A 9 -2.97 8.62 -17.55
C ARG A 9 -2.53 7.63 -18.63
N ALA A 10 -2.41 8.08 -19.88
CA ALA A 10 -1.79 7.30 -20.93
C ALA A 10 -0.60 8.09 -21.50
N GLY A 11 0.63 7.56 -21.32
CA GLY A 11 1.76 7.93 -22.20
C GLY A 11 3.13 8.21 -21.60
N ARG A 12 3.34 8.20 -20.28
CA ARG A 12 4.68 8.33 -19.68
C ARG A 12 5.21 6.97 -19.23
N PRO A 13 6.37 6.51 -19.72
CA PRO A 13 7.10 5.42 -19.07
C PRO A 13 7.38 5.84 -17.63
N VAL A 14 6.87 5.06 -16.68
CA VAL A 14 7.17 5.22 -15.26
C VAL A 14 8.10 4.09 -14.84
N SER A 15 9.06 4.39 -13.97
CA SER A 15 9.82 3.34 -13.32
C SER A 15 8.90 2.45 -12.49
N PHE A 16 9.30 1.20 -12.26
CA PHE A 16 8.55 0.29 -11.38
C PHE A 16 8.30 0.92 -9.99
N SER A 17 9.26 1.68 -9.47
CA SER A 17 9.10 2.42 -8.22
C SER A 17 8.03 3.51 -8.28
N GLU A 18 8.00 4.31 -9.34
CA GLU A 18 6.96 5.33 -9.53
C GLU A 18 5.57 4.71 -9.73
N ALA A 19 5.49 3.56 -10.42
CA ALA A 19 4.24 2.82 -10.56
C ALA A 19 3.68 2.36 -9.19
N LEU A 20 4.56 2.10 -8.23
CA LEU A 20 4.21 1.79 -6.84
C LEU A 20 3.98 3.04 -5.98
N GLY A 21 4.05 4.25 -6.55
CA GLY A 21 3.85 5.50 -5.81
C GLY A 21 5.04 5.94 -4.96
N ALA A 22 6.24 5.40 -5.22
CA ALA A 22 7.45 5.82 -4.51
C ALA A 22 7.72 7.31 -4.74
N LYS A 23 7.97 8.05 -3.66
CA LYS A 23 8.50 9.41 -3.71
C LYS A 23 9.97 9.41 -3.35
N GLU A 24 10.72 10.36 -3.90
CA GLU A 24 12.15 10.48 -3.62
C GLU A 24 12.38 10.89 -2.17
N GLY A 25 13.32 10.25 -1.48
CA GLY A 25 13.62 10.50 -0.07
C GLY A 25 12.63 9.91 0.94
N GLU A 26 11.49 9.37 0.51
CA GLU A 26 10.52 8.72 1.38
C GLU A 26 10.64 7.19 1.33
N ALA A 27 10.16 6.53 2.39
CA ALA A 27 9.99 5.09 2.38
C ALA A 27 8.97 4.68 1.31
N LEU A 28 9.19 3.52 0.68
CA LEU A 28 8.23 2.93 -0.23
C LEU A 28 7.17 2.16 0.56
N GLU A 29 5.99 2.74 0.72
CA GLU A 29 4.82 2.06 1.27
C GLU A 29 4.13 1.23 0.18
N LEU A 30 4.09 -0.09 0.34
CA LEU A 30 3.42 -0.98 -0.62
C LEU A 30 1.90 -1.08 -0.42
N ASN A 31 1.44 -0.75 0.79
CA ASN A 31 0.03 -0.68 1.15
C ASN A 31 -0.15 0.25 2.36
N THR A 32 -1.39 0.41 2.82
CA THR A 32 -1.72 1.27 3.97
C THR A 32 -2.16 0.43 5.17
N CYS A 33 -2.02 0.98 6.38
CA CYS A 33 -2.55 0.35 7.60
C CYS A 33 -4.03 0.02 7.45
N ALA A 34 -4.84 0.99 6.99
CA ALA A 34 -6.28 0.81 6.79
C ALA A 34 -6.61 -0.35 5.83
N SER A 35 -5.81 -0.54 4.77
CA SER A 35 -6.02 -1.65 3.82
C SER A 35 -5.66 -3.03 4.38
N ALA A 36 -4.87 -3.10 5.46
CA ALA A 36 -4.42 -4.34 6.10
C ALA A 36 -5.19 -4.69 7.38
N VAL A 37 -6.03 -3.79 7.88
CA VAL A 37 -6.96 -4.06 8.99
C VAL A 37 -7.98 -5.11 8.57
N CYS A 38 -8.33 -6.02 9.48
CA CYS A 38 -9.41 -6.96 9.23
C CYS A 38 -10.75 -6.23 9.11
N GLY A 39 -11.35 -6.20 7.92
CA GLY A 39 -12.64 -5.55 7.69
C GLY A 39 -13.83 -6.15 8.47
N ARG A 40 -13.68 -7.33 9.08
CA ARG A 40 -14.76 -7.98 9.86
C ARG A 40 -14.75 -7.61 11.34
N CYS A 41 -13.58 -7.57 11.96
CA CYS A 41 -13.46 -7.40 13.41
C CYS A 41 -12.54 -6.25 13.84
N GLY A 42 -11.90 -5.55 12.90
CA GLY A 42 -11.00 -4.45 13.18
C GLY A 42 -9.64 -4.88 13.73
N ALA A 43 -9.25 -6.16 13.61
CA ALA A 43 -7.93 -6.62 14.06
C ALA A 43 -6.82 -5.79 13.39
N GLU A 44 -5.94 -5.23 14.23
CA GLU A 44 -4.87 -4.34 13.80
C GLU A 44 -3.76 -5.12 13.07
N PRO A 45 -3.25 -4.60 11.93
CA PRO A 45 -2.15 -5.21 11.20
C PRO A 45 -0.81 -5.02 11.92
N ARG A 46 0.20 -5.76 11.48
CA ARG A 46 1.60 -5.55 11.91
C ARG A 46 2.37 -4.77 10.87
N LEU A 47 3.25 -3.89 11.33
CA LEU A 47 4.19 -3.18 10.47
C LEU A 47 5.42 -4.05 10.24
N TYR A 48 5.78 -4.26 8.98
CA TYR A 48 7.07 -4.82 8.56
C TYR A 48 7.86 -3.77 7.80
N THR A 49 9.10 -3.55 8.22
CA THR A 49 10.04 -2.66 7.56
C THR A 49 11.25 -3.44 7.06
N HIS A 50 11.73 -3.10 5.87
CA HIS A 50 12.88 -3.71 5.25
C HIS A 50 13.66 -2.70 4.42
N THR A 51 14.98 -2.69 4.55
CA THR A 51 15.85 -1.90 3.67
C THR A 51 16.24 -2.73 2.45
N SER A 52 15.78 -2.30 1.28
CA SER A 52 16.14 -2.93 0.01
C SER A 52 17.65 -2.92 -0.26
N PRO A 53 18.18 -3.78 -1.16
CA PRO A 53 19.61 -3.78 -1.52
C PRO A 53 20.13 -2.45 -2.09
N LYS A 54 19.25 -1.53 -2.48
CA LYS A 54 19.59 -0.17 -2.96
C LYS A 54 19.50 0.89 -1.86
N GLY A 55 19.33 0.49 -0.60
CA GLY A 55 19.31 1.39 0.55
C GLY A 55 17.97 2.09 0.81
N ARG A 56 16.93 1.80 0.02
CA ARG A 56 15.59 2.35 0.24
C ARG A 56 14.84 1.54 1.30
N GLU A 57 14.24 2.24 2.26
CA GLU A 57 13.30 1.66 3.21
C GLU A 57 11.97 1.30 2.52
N VAL A 58 11.48 0.10 2.79
CA VAL A 58 10.22 -0.45 2.30
C VAL A 58 9.35 -0.77 3.50
N VAL A 59 8.10 -0.35 3.43
CA VAL A 59 7.11 -0.46 4.49
C VAL A 59 5.93 -1.28 4.00
N ILE A 60 5.55 -2.31 4.78
CA ILE A 60 4.47 -3.22 4.46
C ILE A 60 3.62 -3.43 5.71
N TRP A 61 2.31 -3.18 5.60
CA TRP A 61 1.34 -3.54 6.62
C TRP A 61 0.82 -4.96 6.36
N ILE A 62 1.13 -5.89 7.26
CA ILE A 62 0.79 -7.30 7.12
C ILE A 62 -0.49 -7.57 7.92
N PRO A 63 -1.58 -8.04 7.29
CA PRO A 63 -2.75 -8.52 8.01
C PRO A 63 -2.34 -9.62 8.98
N VAL A 64 -2.81 -9.54 10.23
CA VAL A 64 -2.54 -10.58 11.21
C VAL A 64 -3.48 -11.75 10.99
N ASP A 65 -2.95 -12.97 10.94
CA ASP A 65 -3.78 -14.16 11.02
C ASP A 65 -4.47 -14.20 12.39
N HIS A 66 -5.80 -14.23 12.36
CA HIS A 66 -6.61 -14.28 13.57
C HIS A 66 -7.94 -14.96 13.28
N ILE A 67 -8.52 -15.56 14.31
CA ILE A 67 -9.87 -16.11 14.24
C ILE A 67 -10.86 -14.96 14.40
N CYS A 68 -11.52 -14.58 13.31
CA CYS A 68 -12.65 -13.65 13.33
C CYS A 68 -13.80 -14.26 14.14
N ARG A 69 -14.05 -13.75 15.35
CA ARG A 69 -15.24 -14.12 16.12
C ARG A 69 -16.52 -13.42 15.64
N VAL A 70 -16.39 -12.47 14.71
CA VAL A 70 -17.51 -11.79 14.05
C VAL A 70 -17.86 -12.56 12.79
N GLY A 71 -18.66 -13.62 12.97
CA GLY A 71 -19.15 -14.50 11.91
C GLY A 71 -19.96 -15.65 12.52
N ARG A 72 -21.24 -15.39 12.80
CA ARG A 72 -22.27 -16.41 12.56
C ARG A 72 -22.65 -16.33 11.09
#